data_AF-A0A6C0D122-F1
#
_entry.id   AF-A0A6C0D122-F1
#
_cell.length_a   1.000
_cell.length_b   1.000
_cell.length_c   1.000
_cell.angle_alpha   90.00
_cell.angle_beta   90.00
_cell.angle_gamma   90.00
#
_symmetry.space_group_name_H-M   'P 1'
#
loop_
_entity.id
_entity.type
_entity.pdbx_description
1 polymer ?
#
loop_
_entity_poly.entity_id
_entity_poly.type
_entity_poly.pdbx_seq_one_letter_code
_entity_poly.pdbx_strand_id
1 'polypeptide(L)'
;MTYYPGGKKYKGKEIANIIYEESTIFAEESDFKIKGYCEPFCGMMGVYRHIPKLFSQYKLKYKAGDRNNYLVKLWKAIQNGFDPPTTCSKNMYYKMKTSNDQSLNAIFLGFACSIRGIFRGTFFPPNNVKHQAIQMKEIGKEIIDVNIKGCDYTKFSNLSGYIIYCDPPYKNTGNVYSIEDKYDSDFDYSKFTDWCINMSKNNIIFISEYKKPCKEAVLVWKRDKERLYIL
;
A
#
# COMPACT_ATOMS: atom_id res chain seq x y z
N MET A 1 3.93 1.45 11.43
CA MET A 1 3.29 2.37 10.49
C MET A 1 2.35 3.30 11.21
N THR A 2 2.17 4.49 10.64
CA THR A 2 1.04 5.36 10.95
C THR A 2 -0.27 4.62 10.71
N TYR A 3 -1.34 5.04 11.39
CA TYR A 3 -2.65 4.50 11.06
C TYR A 3 -2.98 4.91 9.62
N TYR A 4 -3.43 3.96 8.82
CA TYR A 4 -3.93 4.21 7.48
C TYR A 4 -5.06 3.24 7.20
N PRO A 5 -6.21 3.73 6.79
CA PRO A 5 -7.36 2.90 6.48
C PRO A 5 -7.04 1.92 5.36
N GLY A 6 -7.41 0.66 5.54
CA GLY A 6 -7.03 -0.41 4.62
C GLY A 6 -5.54 -0.81 4.68
N GLY A 7 -4.67 -0.10 5.40
CA GLY A 7 -3.21 -0.26 5.35
C GLY A 7 -2.61 -1.56 5.90
N LYS A 8 -3.41 -2.62 6.09
CA LYS A 8 -2.97 -4.00 6.40
C LYS A 8 -2.02 -4.16 7.59
N LYS A 9 -1.96 -3.22 8.53
CA LYS A 9 -1.01 -3.26 9.67
C LYS A 9 -0.95 -4.60 10.42
N TYR A 10 -2.12 -5.22 10.67
CA TYR A 10 -2.21 -6.45 11.46
C TYR A 10 -2.21 -7.73 10.63
N LYS A 11 -2.49 -7.62 9.33
CA LYS A 11 -2.68 -8.76 8.41
C LYS A 11 -1.59 -8.85 7.36
N GLY A 12 -0.75 -7.82 7.24
CA GLY A 12 0.20 -7.66 6.15
C GLY A 12 1.23 -8.78 6.07
N LYS A 13 1.74 -9.24 7.22
CA LYS A 13 2.64 -10.39 7.28
C LYS A 13 1.98 -11.69 6.80
N GLU A 14 0.74 -11.92 7.22
CA GLU A 14 -0.03 -13.10 6.83
C GLU A 14 -0.29 -13.10 5.31
N ILE A 15 -0.77 -11.98 4.77
CA ILE A 15 -1.00 -11.80 3.33
C ILE A 15 0.31 -11.95 2.54
N ALA A 16 1.42 -11.38 3.02
CA ALA A 16 2.72 -11.51 2.37
C ALA A 16 3.21 -12.96 2.28
N ASN A 17 2.97 -13.77 3.34
CA ASN A 17 3.29 -15.19 3.32
C ASN A 17 2.44 -15.94 2.28
N ILE A 18 1.13 -15.69 2.21
CA ILE A 18 0.26 -16.31 1.19
C ILE A 18 0.71 -15.92 -0.23
N ILE A 19 1.03 -14.63 -0.45
CA ILE A 19 1.57 -14.17 -1.73
C ILE A 19 2.85 -14.95 -2.09
N TYR A 20 3.77 -15.10 -1.13
CA TYR A 20 5.00 -15.85 -1.33
C TYR A 20 4.68 -17.30 -1.71
N GLU A 21 3.97 -18.03 -0.86
CA GLU A 21 3.64 -19.45 -1.04
C GLU A 21 2.98 -19.72 -2.40
N GLU A 22 1.85 -19.06 -2.67
CA GLU A 22 1.08 -19.24 -3.90
C GLU A 22 1.90 -18.89 -5.16
N SER A 23 2.68 -17.81 -5.11
CA SER A 23 3.51 -17.42 -6.26
C SER A 23 4.66 -18.38 -6.53
N THR A 24 5.25 -18.96 -5.49
CA THR A 24 6.35 -19.93 -5.63
C THR A 24 5.85 -21.27 -6.16
N ILE A 25 4.71 -21.75 -5.66
CA ILE A 25 4.06 -22.97 -6.18
C ILE A 25 3.75 -22.79 -7.67
N PHE A 26 3.10 -21.68 -8.03
CA PHE A 26 2.80 -21.40 -9.43
C PHE A 26 4.06 -21.34 -10.31
N ALA A 27 5.13 -20.71 -9.83
CA ALA A 27 6.39 -20.61 -10.57
C ALA A 27 7.05 -21.98 -10.79
N GLU A 28 6.98 -22.88 -9.81
CA GLU A 28 7.51 -24.25 -9.90
C GLU A 28 6.69 -25.12 -10.87
N GLU A 29 5.37 -24.91 -10.94
CA GLU A 29 4.47 -25.73 -11.78
C GLU A 29 4.37 -25.25 -13.25
N SER A 30 4.73 -24.00 -13.55
CA SER A 30 4.41 -23.35 -14.85
C SER A 30 5.62 -22.81 -15.63
N ASP A 31 6.85 -23.13 -15.23
CA ASP A 31 8.09 -22.53 -15.74
C ASP A 31 8.11 -20.98 -15.66
N PHE A 32 7.21 -20.38 -14.86
CA PHE A 32 7.08 -18.94 -14.74
C PHE A 32 8.27 -18.36 -13.96
N LYS A 33 9.07 -17.53 -14.64
CA LYS A 33 10.20 -16.85 -14.00
C LYS A 33 9.76 -15.55 -13.33
N ILE A 34 9.79 -15.54 -11.99
CA ILE A 34 9.55 -14.34 -11.18
C ILE A 34 10.71 -13.36 -11.34
N LYS A 35 10.43 -12.18 -11.91
CA LYS A 35 11.38 -11.09 -12.19
C LYS A 35 11.27 -9.92 -11.21
N GLY A 36 10.12 -9.77 -10.53
CA GLY A 36 9.89 -8.65 -9.64
C GLY A 36 8.59 -8.70 -8.87
N TYR A 37 8.43 -7.74 -7.97
CA TYR A 37 7.22 -7.55 -7.16
C TYR A 37 6.72 -6.11 -7.27
N CYS A 38 5.40 -5.93 -7.34
CA CYS A 38 4.76 -4.63 -7.48
C CYS A 38 3.51 -4.47 -6.61
N GLU A 39 3.42 -3.36 -5.87
CA GLU A 39 2.14 -2.91 -5.26
C GLU A 39 1.73 -1.57 -5.89
N PRO A 40 0.75 -1.55 -6.81
CA PRO A 40 0.27 -0.32 -7.43
C PRO A 40 -0.64 0.53 -6.51
N PHE A 41 -0.99 0.01 -5.33
CA PHE A 41 -1.75 0.67 -4.26
C PHE A 41 -1.02 0.48 -2.92
N CYS A 42 0.23 0.95 -2.83
CA CYS A 42 1.13 0.55 -1.76
C CYS A 42 0.72 1.07 -0.37
N GLY A 43 -0.05 2.16 -0.30
CA GLY A 43 -0.52 2.72 0.97
C GLY A 43 0.62 2.92 1.97
N MET A 44 0.41 2.47 3.21
CA MET A 44 1.45 2.50 4.25
C MET A 44 2.41 1.29 4.24
N MET A 45 2.56 0.58 3.11
CA MET A 45 3.51 -0.54 2.95
C MET A 45 3.26 -1.69 3.93
N GLY A 46 1.98 -1.94 4.27
CA GLY A 46 1.61 -2.93 5.29
C GLY A 46 1.98 -4.37 4.90
N VAL A 47 1.79 -4.71 3.62
CA VAL A 47 2.20 -6.00 3.04
C VAL A 47 3.63 -5.91 2.54
N TYR A 48 3.94 -4.92 1.70
CA TYR A 48 5.24 -4.75 1.04
C TYR A 48 6.44 -4.93 1.96
N ARG A 49 6.38 -4.35 3.17
CA ARG A 49 7.49 -4.39 4.13
C ARG A 49 7.98 -5.80 4.47
N HIS A 50 7.16 -6.82 4.26
CA HIS A 50 7.51 -8.21 4.52
C HIS A 50 8.07 -8.95 3.30
N ILE A 51 7.83 -8.42 2.09
CA ILE A 51 8.11 -9.09 0.82
C ILE A 51 9.61 -9.23 0.54
N PRO A 52 10.47 -8.19 0.68
CA PRO A 52 11.90 -8.34 0.39
C PRO A 52 12.58 -9.44 1.19
N LYS A 53 12.18 -9.63 2.46
CA LYS A 53 12.71 -10.69 3.31
C LYS A 53 12.28 -12.08 2.84
N LEU A 54 10.99 -12.26 2.51
CA LEU A 54 10.46 -13.54 2.04
C LEU A 54 11.10 -13.98 0.73
N PHE A 55 11.33 -13.04 -0.17
CA PHE A 55 11.96 -13.30 -1.47
C PHE A 55 13.48 -13.09 -1.48
N SER A 56 14.16 -13.16 -0.33
CA SER A 56 15.59 -12.84 -0.22
C SER A 56 16.51 -13.73 -1.07
N GLN A 57 16.08 -14.95 -1.40
CA GLN A 57 16.78 -15.86 -2.32
C GLN A 57 16.58 -15.50 -3.81
N TYR A 58 15.64 -14.61 -4.12
CA TYR A 58 15.34 -14.17 -5.48
C TYR A 58 15.96 -12.80 -5.76
N LYS A 59 16.48 -12.61 -6.98
CA LYS A 59 16.96 -11.31 -7.44
C LYS A 59 15.82 -10.51 -8.08
N LEU A 60 14.93 -9.97 -7.26
CA LEU A 60 13.73 -9.27 -7.71
C LEU A 60 13.93 -7.77 -7.93
N LYS A 61 13.18 -7.21 -8.89
CA LYS A 61 12.97 -5.76 -9.00
C LYS A 61 11.72 -5.35 -8.22
N TYR A 62 11.87 -4.44 -7.26
CA TYR A 62 10.78 -3.95 -6.41
C TYR A 62 10.22 -2.61 -6.91
N LYS A 63 8.92 -2.55 -7.17
CA LYS A 63 8.18 -1.35 -7.58
C LYS A 63 7.00 -1.10 -6.67
N ALA A 64 6.70 0.16 -6.37
CA ALA A 64 5.50 0.54 -5.63
C ALA A 64 4.89 1.81 -6.23
N GLY A 65 3.56 1.91 -6.17
CA GLY A 65 2.80 3.04 -6.65
C GLY A 65 1.69 3.42 -5.68
N ASP A 66 1.38 4.70 -5.63
CA ASP A 66 0.15 5.19 -5.01
C ASP A 66 -0.27 6.49 -5.70
N ARG A 67 -1.57 6.77 -5.77
CA ARG A 67 -2.08 8.06 -6.24
C ARG A 67 -1.85 9.17 -5.21
N ASN A 68 -1.66 8.82 -3.94
CA ASN A 68 -1.37 9.77 -2.88
C ASN A 68 0.09 10.27 -2.94
N ASN A 69 0.30 11.42 -3.59
CA ASN A 69 1.62 12.02 -3.72
C ASN A 69 2.24 12.42 -2.37
N TYR A 70 1.43 12.78 -1.36
CA TYR A 70 1.92 13.07 -0.01
C TYR A 70 2.52 11.82 0.64
N LEU A 71 1.84 10.68 0.52
CA LEU A 71 2.31 9.39 1.01
C LEU A 71 3.60 8.95 0.31
N VAL A 72 3.67 9.08 -1.01
CA VAL A 72 4.87 8.77 -1.78
C VAL A 72 6.04 9.68 -1.39
N LYS A 73 5.79 11.00 -1.28
CA LYS A 73 6.81 11.97 -0.83
C LYS A 73 7.34 11.60 0.55
N LEU A 74 6.46 11.19 1.46
CA LEU A 74 6.83 10.74 2.80
C LEU A 74 7.70 9.48 2.75
N TRP A 75 7.30 8.43 2.02
CA TRP A 75 8.09 7.20 1.95
C TRP A 75 9.45 7.41 1.32
N LYS A 76 9.55 8.19 0.24
CA LYS A 76 10.84 8.56 -0.36
C LYS A 76 11.74 9.29 0.63
N ALA A 77 11.18 10.21 1.42
CA ALA A 77 11.95 10.90 2.43
C ALA A 77 12.46 9.95 3.52
N ILE A 78 11.61 9.01 3.97
CA ILE A 78 11.98 7.97 4.94
C ILE A 78 13.10 7.07 4.40
N GLN A 79 13.02 6.63 3.14
CA GLN A 79 14.10 5.88 2.47
C GLN A 79 15.42 6.66 2.46
N ASN A 80 15.36 8.00 2.39
CA ASN A 80 16.52 8.90 2.41
C ASN A 80 16.87 9.42 3.82
N GLY A 81 16.43 8.75 4.89
CA GLY A 81 16.86 9.05 6.25
C GLY A 81 16.12 10.20 6.96
N PHE A 82 14.96 10.63 6.44
CA PHE A 82 14.09 11.56 7.17
C PHE A 82 13.71 11.00 8.55
N ASP A 83 13.89 11.80 9.61
CA ASP A 83 13.50 11.46 10.97
C ASP A 83 12.18 12.15 11.34
N PRO A 84 11.06 11.40 11.46
CA PRO A 84 9.76 12.01 11.71
C PRO A 84 9.64 12.56 13.14
N PRO A 85 8.89 13.65 13.34
CA PRO A 85 8.69 14.22 14.66
C PRO A 85 7.99 13.22 15.60
N THR A 86 8.42 13.17 16.86
CA THR A 86 7.88 12.22 17.85
C THR A 86 6.73 12.78 18.68
N THR A 87 6.42 14.07 18.54
CA THR A 87 5.42 14.82 19.32
C THR A 87 4.68 15.82 18.43
N CYS A 88 3.43 16.11 18.76
CA CYS A 88 2.64 17.14 18.08
C CYS A 88 1.53 17.64 19.02
N SER A 89 1.46 18.96 19.22
CA SER A 89 0.35 19.57 19.96
C SER A 89 -0.84 19.84 19.03
N LYS A 90 -2.04 19.97 19.62
CA LYS A 90 -3.25 20.35 18.88
C LYS A 90 -3.06 21.64 18.08
N ASN A 91 -2.45 22.65 18.70
CA ASN A 91 -2.20 23.95 18.07
C ASN A 91 -1.23 23.83 16.89
N MET A 92 -0.14 23.07 17.05
CA MET A 92 0.79 22.80 15.94
C MET A 92 0.08 22.12 14.78
N TYR A 93 -0.71 21.07 15.06
CA TYR A 93 -1.45 20.32 14.04
C TYR A 93 -2.39 21.22 13.25
N TYR A 94 -3.25 21.99 13.93
CA TYR A 94 -4.20 22.85 13.24
C TYR A 94 -3.52 24.00 12.51
N LYS A 95 -2.41 24.56 13.02
CA LYS A 95 -1.62 25.56 12.31
C LYS A 95 -1.06 25.01 10.99
N MET A 96 -0.47 23.82 11.00
CA MET A 96 0.02 23.17 9.76
C MET A 96 -1.12 22.85 8.80
N LYS A 97 -2.27 22.39 9.32
CA LYS A 97 -3.46 22.08 8.52
C LYS A 97 -4.03 23.33 7.84
N THR A 98 -4.21 24.44 8.57
CA THR A 98 -4.80 25.67 8.03
C THR A 98 -3.88 26.41 7.08
N SER A 99 -2.57 26.36 7.31
CA SER A 99 -1.56 26.93 6.40
C SER A 99 -1.25 26.06 5.18
N ASN A 100 -1.89 24.90 5.05
CA ASN A 100 -1.62 23.92 3.99
C ASN A 100 -0.13 23.49 3.94
N ASP A 101 0.56 23.44 5.09
CA ASP A 101 1.99 23.13 5.17
C ASP A 101 2.32 21.75 4.56
N GLN A 102 3.16 21.74 3.52
CA GLN A 102 3.57 20.52 2.79
C GLN A 102 4.99 20.04 3.15
N SER A 103 5.54 20.52 4.27
CA SER A 103 6.76 19.99 4.87
C SER A 103 6.59 18.51 5.22
N LEU A 104 7.69 17.76 5.26
CA LEU A 104 7.66 16.35 5.63
C LEU A 104 7.10 16.13 7.03
N ASN A 105 7.39 17.04 7.97
CA ASN A 105 6.82 17.05 9.30
C ASN A 105 5.30 17.18 9.26
N ALA A 106 4.79 18.16 8.51
CA ALA A 106 3.35 18.37 8.37
C ALA A 106 2.65 17.21 7.66
N ILE A 107 3.29 16.60 6.66
CA ILE A 107 2.76 15.40 5.98
C ILE A 107 2.68 14.22 6.96
N PHE A 108 3.78 13.89 7.64
CA PHE A 108 3.80 12.81 8.62
C PHE A 108 2.75 13.03 9.73
N LEU A 109 2.73 14.23 10.32
CA LEU A 109 1.79 14.57 11.40
C LEU A 109 0.34 14.63 10.90
N GLY A 110 0.12 14.98 9.64
CA GLY A 110 -1.16 14.93 8.96
C GLY A 110 -1.76 13.52 8.91
N PHE A 111 -0.93 12.47 8.81
CA PHE A 111 -1.39 11.09 8.98
C PHE A 111 -1.40 10.68 10.46
N ALA A 112 -0.30 10.92 11.16
CA ALA A 112 -0.04 10.35 12.48
C ALA A 112 -0.97 10.89 13.59
N CYS A 113 -1.45 12.13 13.46
CA CYS A 113 -2.27 12.80 14.47
C CYS A 113 -3.75 12.92 14.09
N SER A 114 -4.16 12.29 13.00
CA SER A 114 -5.54 12.35 12.54
C SER A 114 -6.36 11.16 13.03
N ILE A 115 -7.64 11.41 13.33
CA ILE A 115 -8.57 10.32 13.64
C ILE A 115 -8.56 9.29 12.50
N ARG A 116 -8.39 8.02 12.86
CA ARG A 116 -8.29 6.90 11.91
C ARG A 116 -7.28 7.15 10.78
N GLY A 117 -6.23 7.93 11.03
CA GLY A 117 -5.18 8.18 10.03
C GLY A 117 -5.65 8.83 8.73
N ILE A 118 -6.86 9.42 8.73
CA ILE A 118 -7.39 10.17 7.58
C ILE A 118 -6.48 11.39 7.41
N PHE A 119 -5.80 11.52 6.27
CA PHE A 119 -4.82 12.59 6.07
C PHE A 119 -5.43 13.97 6.35
N ARG A 120 -4.80 14.71 7.28
CA ARG A 120 -5.26 16.03 7.74
C ARG A 120 -6.73 16.04 8.19
N GLY A 121 -7.22 14.95 8.77
CA GLY A 121 -8.54 14.84 9.38
C GLY A 121 -8.71 15.66 10.66
N THR A 122 -9.63 15.25 11.52
CA THR A 122 -9.77 15.83 12.87
C THR A 122 -8.57 15.43 13.72
N PHE A 123 -8.01 16.39 14.47
CA PHE A 123 -6.93 16.11 15.41
C PHE A 123 -7.42 15.10 16.44
N PHE A 124 -6.75 13.95 16.49
CA PHE A 124 -6.94 12.94 17.49
C PHE A 124 -5.57 12.66 18.10
N PRO A 125 -5.29 13.16 19.32
CA PRO A 125 -3.98 13.01 19.92
C PRO A 125 -3.71 11.52 20.14
N PRO A 126 -2.78 10.88 19.42
CA PRO A 126 -2.39 9.53 19.76
C PRO A 126 -1.35 9.65 20.88
N ASN A 127 -1.47 8.83 21.92
CA ASN A 127 -0.38 8.57 22.89
C ASN A 127 0.88 7.93 22.22
N ASN A 128 0.97 7.96 20.89
CA ASN A 128 1.84 7.07 20.13
C ASN A 128 2.45 7.68 18.85
N VAL A 129 2.51 9.01 18.70
CA VAL A 129 3.22 9.67 17.57
C VAL A 129 4.67 9.18 17.49
N LYS A 130 5.37 9.13 18.62
CA LYS A 130 6.72 8.56 18.75
C LYS A 130 6.83 7.15 18.18
N HIS A 131 5.91 6.25 18.53
CA HIS A 131 5.93 4.89 18.01
C HIS A 131 5.60 4.81 16.52
N GLN A 132 4.68 5.63 16.03
CA GLN A 132 4.40 5.72 14.59
C GLN A 132 5.65 6.17 13.82
N ALA A 133 6.39 7.16 14.35
CA ALA A 133 7.67 7.60 13.79
C ALA A 133 8.71 6.47 13.78
N ILE A 134 8.90 5.78 14.91
CA ILE A 134 9.82 4.62 15.02
C ILE A 134 9.45 3.55 13.99
N GLN A 135 8.19 3.14 13.93
CA GLN A 135 7.78 2.09 13.00
C GLN A 135 7.89 2.51 11.53
N MET A 136 7.70 3.78 11.19
CA MET A 136 7.93 4.24 9.81
C MET A 136 9.41 4.14 9.44
N LYS A 137 10.32 4.45 10.36
CA LYS A 137 11.76 4.26 10.13
C LYS A 137 12.14 2.79 9.98
N GLU A 138 11.54 1.90 10.76
CA GLU A 138 11.73 0.45 10.61
C GLU A 138 11.27 -0.04 9.24
N ILE A 139 10.07 0.35 8.82
CA ILE A 139 9.55 0.04 7.48
C ILE A 139 10.46 0.59 6.40
N GLY A 140 10.97 1.83 6.57
CA GLY A 140 11.92 2.45 5.66
C GLY A 140 13.14 1.60 5.36
N LYS A 141 13.67 0.91 6.38
CA LYS A 141 14.81 -0.03 6.23
C LYS A 141 14.40 -1.29 5.46
N GLU A 142 13.19 -1.78 5.69
CA GLU A 142 12.66 -2.97 5.02
C GLU A 142 12.34 -2.72 3.54
N ILE A 143 12.07 -1.48 3.15
CA ILE A 143 11.71 -1.08 1.77
C ILE A 143 12.81 -0.26 1.08
N ILE A 144 14.06 -0.29 1.55
CA ILE A 144 15.11 0.62 1.09
C ILE A 144 15.34 0.56 -0.43
N ASP A 145 15.23 -0.62 -1.04
CA ASP A 145 15.46 -0.85 -2.47
C ASP A 145 14.20 -0.73 -3.34
N VAL A 146 13.06 -0.33 -2.76
CA VAL A 146 11.79 -0.23 -3.48
C VAL A 146 11.73 1.05 -4.30
N ASN A 147 11.45 0.95 -5.60
CA ASN A 147 11.21 2.12 -6.46
C ASN A 147 9.76 2.59 -6.31
N ILE A 148 9.54 3.60 -5.47
CA ILE A 148 8.22 4.16 -5.16
C ILE A 148 7.89 5.33 -6.10
N LYS A 149 6.69 5.36 -6.67
CA LYS A 149 6.22 6.43 -7.56
C LYS A 149 4.81 6.93 -7.22
N GLY A 150 4.60 8.23 -7.39
CA GLY A 150 3.27 8.86 -7.34
C GLY A 150 2.61 8.66 -8.68
N CYS A 151 1.74 7.66 -8.80
CA CYS A 151 1.13 7.30 -10.06
C CYS A 151 -0.11 6.44 -9.90
N ASP A 152 -0.92 6.44 -10.95
CA ASP A 152 -2.01 5.49 -11.11
C ASP A 152 -1.51 4.07 -11.42
N TYR A 153 -2.30 3.04 -11.04
CA TYR A 153 -1.99 1.63 -11.28
C TYR A 153 -1.74 1.32 -12.77
N THR A 154 -2.40 2.04 -13.68
CA THR A 154 -2.19 1.87 -15.13
C THR A 154 -0.77 2.20 -15.61
N LYS A 155 0.06 2.87 -14.78
CA LYS A 155 1.47 3.10 -15.10
C LYS A 155 2.34 1.84 -14.98
N PHE A 156 1.78 0.74 -14.49
CA PHE A 156 2.44 -0.57 -14.39
C PHE A 156 1.99 -1.55 -15.49
N SER A 157 1.26 -1.10 -16.51
CA SER A 157 0.71 -1.97 -17.58
C SER A 157 1.76 -2.66 -18.47
N ASN A 158 3.03 -2.25 -18.38
CA ASN A 158 4.12 -2.84 -19.16
C ASN A 158 4.94 -3.88 -18.38
N LEU A 159 4.50 -4.28 -17.18
CA LEU A 159 5.19 -5.32 -16.41
C LEU A 159 4.91 -6.72 -16.98
N SER A 160 5.93 -7.56 -16.96
CA SER A 160 5.88 -8.98 -17.35
C SER A 160 6.83 -9.77 -16.46
N GLY A 161 6.38 -10.93 -15.99
CA GLY A 161 7.08 -11.76 -15.01
C GLY A 161 7.03 -11.21 -13.59
N TYR A 162 6.05 -10.35 -13.26
CA TYR A 162 5.91 -9.78 -11.92
C TYR A 162 4.86 -10.52 -11.10
N ILE A 163 5.04 -10.50 -9.79
CA ILE A 163 3.95 -10.67 -8.83
C ILE A 163 3.40 -9.27 -8.54
N ILE A 164 2.09 -9.10 -8.66
CA ILE A 164 1.43 -7.80 -8.46
C ILE A 164 0.35 -7.94 -7.40
N TYR A 165 0.50 -7.26 -6.27
CA TYR A 165 -0.50 -7.24 -5.21
C TYR A 165 -1.29 -5.93 -5.20
N CYS A 166 -2.59 -6.03 -5.41
CA CYS A 166 -3.51 -4.90 -5.45
C CYS A 166 -4.39 -4.87 -4.20
N ASP A 167 -4.35 -3.76 -3.49
CA ASP A 167 -5.30 -3.41 -2.42
C ASP A 167 -6.01 -2.10 -2.80
N PRO A 168 -6.89 -2.13 -3.82
CA PRO A 168 -7.59 -0.93 -4.26
C PRO A 168 -8.53 -0.42 -3.14
N PRO A 169 -9.12 0.78 -3.29
CA PRO A 169 -10.36 1.08 -2.58
C PRO A 169 -11.34 -0.10 -2.73
N TYR A 170 -12.13 -0.43 -1.71
CA TYR A 170 -13.03 -1.60 -1.75
C TYR A 170 -14.43 -1.25 -2.22
N LYS A 171 -14.98 -2.10 -3.11
CA LYS A 171 -16.24 -1.80 -3.78
C LYS A 171 -17.37 -1.70 -2.79
N ASN A 172 -18.21 -0.67 -2.93
CA ASN A 172 -19.36 -0.41 -2.07
C ASN A 172 -19.00 -0.24 -0.58
N THR A 173 -17.77 0.18 -0.28
CA THR A 173 -17.45 0.68 1.06
C THR A 173 -17.74 2.17 1.08
N GLY A 174 -18.45 2.67 2.10
CA GLY A 174 -18.67 4.10 2.31
C GLY A 174 -17.39 4.85 2.72
N ASN A 175 -16.23 4.36 2.31
CA ASN A 175 -14.94 4.94 2.59
C ASN A 175 -14.82 6.22 1.77
N VAL A 176 -15.02 7.35 2.43
CA VAL A 176 -14.81 8.69 1.88
C VAL A 176 -13.33 9.06 2.05
N TYR A 177 -12.42 8.25 1.51
CA TYR A 177 -11.04 8.75 1.34
C TYR A 177 -11.05 9.64 0.12
N SER A 178 -10.79 10.93 0.36
CA SER A 178 -10.47 11.87 -0.69
C SER A 178 -8.97 12.12 -0.70
N ILE A 179 -8.36 12.00 -1.87
CA ILE A 179 -6.98 12.40 -2.11
C ILE A 179 -7.03 13.35 -3.28
N GLU A 180 -6.61 14.60 -3.07
CA GLU A 180 -6.55 15.62 -4.14
C GLU A 180 -7.90 15.74 -4.90
N ASP A 181 -9.00 15.87 -4.15
CA ASP A 181 -10.38 16.01 -4.65
C ASP A 181 -10.95 14.82 -5.44
N LYS A 182 -10.28 13.65 -5.42
CA LYS A 182 -10.82 12.39 -5.94
C LYS A 182 -11.25 11.49 -4.81
N TYR A 183 -12.48 11.01 -4.88
CA TYR A 183 -13.03 10.11 -3.88
C TYR A 183 -12.78 8.66 -4.28
N ASP A 184 -12.61 7.79 -3.29
CA ASP A 184 -12.62 6.34 -3.49
C ASP A 184 -13.90 5.84 -4.19
N SER A 185 -15.03 6.56 -4.04
CA SER A 185 -16.28 6.29 -4.77
C SER A 185 -16.16 6.45 -6.28
N ASP A 186 -15.16 7.20 -6.75
CA ASP A 186 -14.91 7.45 -8.17
C ASP A 186 -13.98 6.37 -8.77
N PHE A 187 -13.62 5.34 -7.99
CA PHE A 187 -12.78 4.25 -8.46
C PHE A 187 -13.53 3.39 -9.49
N ASP A 188 -13.07 3.44 -10.73
CA ASP A 188 -13.59 2.63 -11.83
C ASP A 188 -13.17 1.15 -11.69
N TYR A 189 -14.03 0.38 -11.01
CA TYR A 189 -13.82 -1.05 -10.82
C TYR A 189 -13.83 -1.84 -12.12
N SER A 190 -14.61 -1.43 -13.13
CA SER A 190 -14.64 -2.18 -14.39
C SER A 190 -13.28 -2.11 -15.05
N LYS A 191 -12.76 -0.88 -15.18
CA LYS A 191 -11.43 -0.63 -15.75
C LYS A 191 -10.31 -1.30 -14.94
N PHE A 192 -10.42 -1.29 -13.61
CA PHE A 192 -9.44 -1.96 -12.75
C PHE A 192 -9.47 -3.48 -12.94
N THR A 193 -10.65 -4.09 -12.96
CA THR A 193 -10.80 -5.53 -13.19
C THR A 193 -10.28 -5.93 -14.57
N ASP A 194 -10.62 -5.19 -15.62
CA ASP A 194 -10.11 -5.44 -16.98
C ASP A 194 -8.59 -5.31 -17.06
N TRP A 195 -8.02 -4.36 -16.31
CA TRP A 195 -6.57 -4.23 -16.18
C TRP A 195 -5.95 -5.45 -15.49
N CYS A 196 -6.51 -5.91 -14.37
CA CYS A 196 -6.02 -7.10 -13.67
C CYS A 196 -6.03 -8.35 -14.56
N ILE A 197 -7.14 -8.59 -15.28
CA ILE A 197 -7.27 -9.71 -16.21
C ILE A 197 -6.24 -9.62 -17.35
N ASN A 198 -6.01 -8.42 -17.89
CA ASN A 198 -4.99 -8.25 -18.92
C ASN A 198 -3.57 -8.43 -18.38
N MET A 199 -3.31 -7.98 -17.17
CA MET A 199 -2.00 -8.14 -16.53
C MET A 199 -1.70 -9.60 -16.16
N SER A 200 -2.71 -10.39 -15.78
CA SER A 200 -2.49 -11.81 -15.39
C SER A 200 -2.01 -12.70 -16.54
N LYS A 201 -2.18 -12.27 -17.79
CA LYS A 201 -1.62 -12.97 -18.97
C LYS A 201 -0.10 -13.16 -18.91
N ASN A 202 0.61 -12.29 -18.19
CA ASN A 202 2.08 -12.29 -18.13
C ASN A 202 2.62 -12.15 -16.70
N ASN A 203 1.75 -12.15 -15.69
CA ASN A 203 2.08 -11.81 -14.30
C ASN A 203 1.17 -12.62 -13.36
N ILE A 204 1.58 -12.75 -12.10
CA ILE A 204 0.73 -13.34 -11.05
C ILE A 204 0.05 -12.18 -10.32
N ILE A 205 -1.28 -12.11 -10.32
CA ILE A 205 -1.99 -10.98 -9.72
C ILE A 205 -2.71 -11.41 -8.45
N PHE A 206 -2.44 -10.73 -7.35
CA PHE A 206 -3.20 -10.85 -6.10
C PHE A 206 -4.10 -9.63 -5.91
N ILE A 207 -5.35 -9.84 -5.50
CA ILE A 207 -6.32 -8.77 -5.25
C ILE A 207 -6.94 -8.96 -3.88
N SER A 208 -6.75 -7.99 -2.98
CA SER A 208 -7.51 -7.91 -1.73
C SER A 208 -8.86 -7.23 -1.97
N GLU A 209 -9.94 -7.89 -1.54
CA GLU A 209 -11.31 -7.36 -1.65
C GLU A 209 -12.26 -8.05 -0.65
N TYR A 210 -13.48 -7.54 -0.50
CA TYR A 210 -14.56 -8.18 0.24
C TYR A 210 -15.38 -9.16 -0.60
N LYS A 211 -15.37 -9.06 -1.92
CA LYS A 211 -16.13 -9.94 -2.83
C LYS A 211 -15.26 -10.34 -4.02
N LYS A 212 -15.65 -11.42 -4.69
CA LYS A 212 -14.90 -11.94 -5.84
C LYS A 212 -14.86 -10.89 -6.95
N PRO A 213 -13.67 -10.47 -7.45
CA PRO A 213 -13.54 -9.32 -8.36
C PRO A 213 -13.92 -9.62 -9.82
N CYS A 214 -13.71 -10.86 -10.27
CA CYS A 214 -14.08 -11.35 -11.60
C CYS A 214 -14.25 -12.88 -11.59
N LYS A 215 -14.71 -13.46 -12.70
CA LYS A 215 -15.04 -14.89 -12.79
C LYS A 215 -13.80 -15.78 -12.61
N GLU A 216 -12.68 -15.33 -13.16
CA GLU A 216 -11.38 -15.98 -13.22
C GLU A 216 -10.69 -16.03 -11.85
N ALA A 217 -11.02 -15.09 -10.95
CA ALA A 217 -10.36 -14.95 -9.65
C ALA A 217 -10.60 -16.17 -8.74
N VAL A 218 -9.52 -16.76 -8.23
CA VAL A 218 -9.55 -17.88 -7.28
C VAL A 218 -9.26 -17.38 -5.88
N LEU A 219 -10.05 -17.80 -4.88
CA LEU A 219 -9.84 -17.41 -3.49
C LEU A 219 -8.68 -18.22 -2.89
N VAL A 220 -7.63 -17.55 -2.42
CA VAL A 220 -6.47 -18.19 -1.77
C VAL A 220 -6.41 -17.93 -0.27
N TRP A 221 -7.05 -16.86 0.20
CA TRP A 221 -7.07 -16.57 1.64
C TRP A 221 -8.32 -15.76 2.04
N LYS A 222 -8.78 -15.97 3.29
CA LYS A 222 -9.90 -15.21 3.88
C LYS A 222 -9.70 -15.02 5.38
N ARG A 223 -10.03 -13.83 5.88
CA ARG A 223 -10.11 -13.52 7.31
C ARG A 223 -11.13 -12.42 7.56
N ASP A 224 -12.12 -12.71 8.40
CA ASP A 224 -13.30 -11.87 8.61
C ASP A 224 -14.02 -11.60 7.27
N LYS A 225 -14.18 -10.32 6.89
CA LYS A 225 -14.73 -9.90 5.60
C LYS A 225 -13.69 -9.81 4.49
N GLU A 226 -12.41 -9.86 4.84
CA GLU A 226 -11.30 -9.63 3.91
C GLU A 226 -10.93 -10.93 3.21
N ARG A 227 -10.68 -10.83 1.91
CA ARG A 227 -10.37 -11.96 1.04
C ARG A 227 -9.20 -11.58 0.14
N LEU A 228 -8.38 -12.56 -0.20
CA LEU A 228 -7.30 -12.44 -1.17
C LEU A 228 -7.59 -13.40 -2.32
N TYR A 229 -7.60 -12.86 -3.52
CA TYR A 229 -7.80 -13.62 -4.75
C TYR A 229 -6.53 -13.62 -5.58
N ILE A 230 -6.29 -14.70 -6.31
CA ILE A 230 -5.25 -14.83 -7.33
C ILE A 230 -5.88 -14.87 -8.74
N LEU A 231 -5.18 -14.32 -9.72
CA LEU A 231 -5.43 -14.40 -11.17
C LEU A 231 -4.15 -14.77 -11.92
#